data_AF-A0AAW4CMB6-F1
#
_entry.id   AF-A0AAW4CMB6-F1
#
_cell.length_a   1.000
_cell.length_b   1.000
_cell.length_c   1.000
_cell.angle_alpha   90.00
_cell.angle_beta   90.00
_cell.angle_gamma   90.00
#
_symmetry.space_group_name_H-M   'P 1'
#
loop_
_entity.id
_entity.type
_entity.pdbx_description
1 polymer ?
#
loop_
_entity_poly.entity_id
_entity_poly.type
_entity_poly.pdbx_seq_one_letter_code
_entity_poly.pdbx_strand_id
1 'polypeptide(L)'
;MSPPIRPSDKPLRLPIQDVYKIGGIGTVPVGRVETGIIKAGMIVNFAPSNVTTEVKSVEMHHEQLEQGTPGDNVGFRRCHDECPSPTRS
;
A
#
# COMPACT_ATOMS: atom_id res chain seq x y z
N MET A 1 -24.75 -4.00 20.32
CA MET A 1 -24.44 -3.64 18.93
C MET A 1 -23.06 -4.18 18.64
N SER A 2 -22.95 -5.17 17.75
CA SER A 2 -21.62 -5.59 17.30
C SER A 2 -21.04 -4.50 16.42
N PRO A 3 -19.77 -4.10 16.60
CA PRO A 3 -19.14 -3.13 15.72
C PRO A 3 -19.20 -3.64 14.27
N PRO A 4 -19.37 -2.75 13.29
CA PRO A 4 -19.40 -3.14 11.88
C PRO A 4 -18.11 -3.89 11.54
N ILE A 5 -18.26 -5.08 10.95
CA ILE A 5 -17.13 -5.92 10.55
C ILE A 5 -16.38 -5.18 9.45
N ARG A 6 -15.11 -4.85 9.70
CA ARG A 6 -14.24 -4.27 8.68
C ARG A 6 -14.05 -5.32 7.58
N PRO A 7 -14.23 -4.98 6.29
CA PRO A 7 -14.13 -5.94 5.18
C PRO A 7 -12.67 -6.29 4.86
N SER A 8 -11.97 -6.93 5.80
CA SER A 8 -10.58 -7.38 5.67
C SER A 8 -10.41 -8.62 4.80
N ASP A 9 -11.45 -9.45 4.68
CA ASP A 9 -11.41 -10.69 3.88
C ASP A 9 -11.55 -10.45 2.36
N LYS A 10 -11.80 -9.20 1.97
CA LYS A 10 -11.92 -8.82 0.55
C LYS A 10 -10.56 -8.44 -0.02
N PRO A 11 -10.39 -8.51 -1.36
CA PRO A 11 -9.18 -8.02 -2.02
C PRO A 11 -8.88 -6.57 -1.63
N LEU A 12 -7.59 -6.24 -1.53
CA LEU A 12 -7.15 -4.87 -1.22
C LEU A 12 -7.69 -3.90 -2.27
N ARG A 13 -8.35 -2.85 -1.80
CA ARG A 13 -8.75 -1.67 -2.57
C ARG A 13 -8.27 -0.45 -1.82
N LEU A 14 -7.27 0.22 -2.39
CA LEU A 14 -6.65 1.39 -1.81
C LEU A 14 -6.60 2.47 -2.91
N PRO A 15 -7.69 3.25 -3.09
CA PRO A 15 -7.66 4.42 -3.97
C PRO A 15 -6.59 5.40 -3.49
N ILE A 16 -5.69 5.75 -4.41
CA ILE A 16 -4.62 6.72 -4.17
C ILE A 16 -5.25 8.11 -4.20
N GLN A 17 -5.10 8.85 -3.10
CA GLN A 17 -5.57 10.23 -2.97
C GLN A 17 -4.49 11.21 -3.41
N ASP A 18 -3.27 11.00 -2.92
CA ASP A 18 -2.13 11.84 -3.20
C ASP A 18 -0.86 11.01 -3.34
N VAL A 19 0.13 11.60 -4.01
CA VAL A 19 1.44 10.99 -4.20
C VAL A 19 2.51 12.01 -3.86
N TYR A 20 3.28 11.73 -2.82
CA TYR A 20 4.41 12.57 -2.41
C TYR A 20 5.70 12.04 -3.03
N LYS A 21 6.57 12.95 -3.48
CA LYS A 21 7.92 12.63 -3.94
C LYS A 21 8.91 13.17 -2.92
N ILE A 22 9.57 12.27 -2.19
CA ILE A 22 10.53 12.61 -1.15
C ILE A 22 11.92 12.31 -1.69
N GLY A 23 12.77 13.33 -1.81
CA GLY A 23 14.15 13.17 -2.29
C GLY A 23 14.91 12.15 -1.44
N GLY A 24 15.55 11.18 -2.09
CA GLY A 24 16.32 10.10 -1.43
C GLY A 24 15.50 8.90 -0.94
N ILE A 25 14.18 9.02 -0.82
CA ILE A 25 13.27 7.93 -0.41
C ILE A 25 12.48 7.39 -1.61
N GLY A 26 12.14 8.27 -2.57
CA GLY A 26 11.37 7.94 -3.75
C GLY A 26 9.92 8.43 -3.67
N THR A 27 9.01 7.66 -4.23
CA THR A 27 7.59 8.02 -4.37
C THR A 27 6.76 7.33 -3.30
N VAL A 28 6.05 8.11 -2.49
CA VAL A 28 5.17 7.66 -1.41
C VAL A 28 3.71 7.94 -1.79
N PRO A 29 3.02 6.97 -2.38
CA PRO A 29 1.57 7.04 -2.54
C PRO A 29 0.86 6.98 -1.18
N VAL A 30 -0.23 7.76 -1.08
CA VAL A 30 -1.06 7.85 0.11
C VAL A 30 -2.51 7.70 -0.30
N GLY A 31 -3.25 6.91 0.48
CA GLY A 31 -4.66 6.69 0.21
C GLY A 31 -5.39 6.08 1.40
N ARG A 32 -6.68 5.88 1.22
CA ARG A 32 -7.53 5.26 2.24
C ARG A 32 -7.78 3.82 1.85
N VAL A 33 -7.63 2.91 2.81
CA VAL A 33 -7.99 1.51 2.59
C VAL A 33 -9.51 1.39 2.60
N GLU A 34 -10.11 1.01 1.48
CA GLU A 34 -11.55 0.79 1.38
C GLU A 34 -11.93 -0.66 1.71
N THR A 35 -11.11 -1.62 1.26
CA THR A 35 -11.27 -3.05 1.57
C THR A 35 -9.94 -3.77 1.65
N GLY A 36 -9.91 -4.91 2.35
CA GLY A 36 -8.71 -5.74 2.52
C GLY A 36 -7.75 -5.20 3.57
N ILE A 37 -6.56 -5.80 3.63
CA ILE A 37 -5.46 -5.39 4.51
C ILE A 37 -4.24 -5.12 3.65
N ILE A 38 -3.46 -4.09 4.01
CA ILE A 38 -2.14 -3.82 3.44
C ILE A 38 -1.09 -4.04 4.53
N LYS A 39 0.00 -4.75 4.22
CA LYS A 39 1.07 -5.07 5.16
C LYS A 39 2.42 -4.91 4.46
N ALA A 40 3.46 -4.58 5.23
CA ALA A 40 4.84 -4.73 4.75
C ALA A 40 5.10 -6.16 4.26
N GLY A 41 5.82 -6.30 3.14
CA GLY A 41 6.10 -7.55 2.45
C GLY A 41 5.00 -8.02 1.50
N MET A 42 3.85 -7.35 1.42
CA MET A 42 2.81 -7.71 0.45
C MET A 42 3.15 -7.18 -0.95
N ILE A 43 2.82 -7.97 -1.96
CA ILE A 43 2.85 -7.56 -3.36
C ILE A 43 1.52 -6.92 -3.71
N VAL A 44 1.55 -5.67 -4.16
CA VAL A 44 0.36 -4.88 -4.56
C VAL A 44 0.44 -4.51 -6.03
N ASN A 45 -0.71 -4.40 -6.68
CA ASN A 45 -0.82 -4.03 -8.09
C ASN A 45 -1.51 -2.67 -8.24
N PHE A 46 -0.85 -1.73 -8.93
CA PHE A 46 -1.37 -0.42 -9.28
C PHE A 46 -2.08 -0.43 -10.63
N ALA A 47 -3.40 -0.30 -10.59
CA ALA A 47 -4.23 -0.01 -11.77
C ALA A 47 -4.19 1.51 -12.11
N PRO A 48 -4.39 1.91 -13.38
CA PRO A 48 -4.61 1.05 -14.56
C PRO A 48 -3.32 0.50 -15.18
N SER A 49 -2.15 0.97 -14.73
CA SER A 49 -0.84 0.65 -15.31
C SER A 49 -0.40 -0.81 -15.10
N ASN A 50 -1.15 -1.59 -14.31
CA ASN A 50 -0.82 -2.94 -13.85
C ASN A 50 0.61 -3.07 -13.31
N VAL A 51 1.07 -2.05 -12.58
CA VAL A 51 2.41 -2.06 -12.00
C VAL A 51 2.36 -2.80 -10.67
N THR A 52 3.02 -3.96 -10.65
CA THR A 52 3.19 -4.76 -9.44
C THR A 52 4.43 -4.28 -8.67
N THR A 53 4.29 -4.06 -7.37
CA THR A 53 5.43 -3.75 -6.48
C THR A 53 5.24 -4.39 -5.13
N GLU A 54 6.36 -4.63 -4.44
CA GLU A 54 6.36 -4.95 -3.01
C GLU A 54 6.17 -3.69 -2.16
N VAL A 55 5.35 -3.80 -1.12
CA VAL A 55 5.21 -2.82 -0.06
C VAL A 55 6.33 -3.03 0.96
N LYS A 56 7.26 -2.08 1.09
CA LYS A 56 8.34 -2.17 2.07
C LYS A 56 7.91 -1.73 3.46
N SER A 57 7.13 -0.65 3.54
CA SER A 57 6.58 -0.15 4.79
C SER A 57 5.21 0.46 4.57
N VAL A 58 4.40 0.42 5.63
CA VAL A 58 3.10 1.11 5.73
C VAL A 58 3.25 2.16 6.83
N GLU A 59 2.88 3.40 6.55
CA GLU A 59 2.98 4.53 7.46
C GLU A 59 1.62 5.21 7.61
N MET A 60 1.24 5.58 8.83
CA MET A 60 0.04 6.37 9.13
C MET A 60 0.42 7.45 10.13
N HIS A 61 0.09 8.71 9.83
CA HIS A 61 0.29 9.83 10.75
C HIS A 61 1.73 9.96 11.33
N HIS A 62 2.75 9.69 10.51
CA HIS A 62 4.18 9.66 10.86
C HIS A 62 4.66 8.46 11.69
N GLU A 63 3.84 7.43 11.88
CA GLU A 63 4.25 6.17 12.50
C GLU A 63 4.23 5.02 11.50
N GLN A 64 5.19 4.10 11.62
CA GLN A 64 5.14 2.85 10.87
C GLN A 64 4.14 1.90 11.50
N LEU A 65 3.24 1.40 10.69
CA LEU A 65 2.30 0.36 11.06
C LEU A 65 2.77 -0.98 10.51
N GLU A 66 2.53 -2.04 11.28
CA GLU A 66 2.70 -3.39 10.75
C GLU A 66 1.72 -3.64 9.60
N GLN A 67 0.47 -3.19 9.75
CA GLN A 67 -0.60 -3.35 8.76
C GLN A 67 -1.60 -2.18 8.78
N GLY A 68 -2.18 -1.87 7.62
CA GLY A 68 -3.31 -0.96 7.45
C GLY A 68 -4.61 -1.72 7.19
N THR A 69 -5.70 -1.29 7.82
CA THR A 69 -7.02 -1.92 7.74
C THR A 69 -8.05 -0.99 7.08
N PRO A 70 -9.23 -1.50 6.67
CA PRO A 70 -10.26 -0.67 6.06
C PRO A 70 -10.65 0.51 6.95
N GLY A 71 -10.64 1.71 6.39
CA GLY A 71 -10.87 2.98 7.07
C GLY A 71 -9.60 3.77 7.38
N ASP A 72 -8.42 3.16 7.35
CA ASP A 72 -7.16 3.81 7.70
C ASP A 72 -6.59 4.58 6.50
N ASN A 73 -6.05 5.77 6.78
CA ASN A 73 -5.32 6.59 5.81
C ASN A 73 -3.85 6.24 5.90
N VAL A 74 -3.35 5.49 4.92
CA VAL A 74 -1.99 4.96 4.94
C VAL A 74 -1.20 5.47 3.75
N GLY A 75 0.03 5.88 4.03
CA GLY A 75 1.10 5.97 3.05
C GLY A 75 1.84 4.65 3.00
N PHE A 76 2.31 4.23 1.84
CA PHE A 76 3.14 3.04 1.75
C PHE A 76 4.29 3.25 0.79
N ARG A 77 5.44 2.65 1.10
CA ARG A 77 6.65 2.79 0.30
C ARG A 77 6.80 1.60 -0.62
N ARG A 78 7.01 1.89 -1.90
CA ARG A 78 7.43 0.91 -2.91
C ARG A 78 8.94 0.76 -2.88
N CYS A 79 9.45 -0.42 -3.21
CA CYS A 79 10.88 -0.57 -3.46
C CYS A 79 11.28 0.32 -4.65
N HIS A 80 12.24 1.24 -4.46
CA HIS A 80 12.63 2.21 -5.50
C HIS A 80 13.69 1.65 -6.46
N ASP A 81 14.51 0.66 -6.07
CA ASP A 81 15.72 0.33 -6.85
C ASP A 81 16.08 -1.16 -7.00
N GLU A 82 15.41 -2.09 -6.32
CA GLU A 82 15.65 -3.53 -6.54
C GLU A 82 14.32 -4.29 -6.49
N CYS A 83 13.45 -4.02 -7.45
CA CYS A 83 12.55 -5.08 -7.88
C CYS A 83 13.31 -5.79 -9.01
N PRO A 84 13.85 -7.02 -8.82
CA PRO A 84 14.34 -7.77 -9.96
C PRO A 84 13.17 -7.85 -10.92
N SER A 85 13.32 -7.22 -12.09
CA SER A 85 12.43 -7.44 -13.22
C SER A 85 12.19 -8.94 -13.32
N PRO A 86 10.94 -9.44 -13.41
CA PRO A 86 10.73 -10.87 -13.62
C PRO A 86 11.52 -11.21 -14.87
N THR A 87 12.58 -12.00 -14.68
CA THR A 87 13.50 -12.37 -15.74
C THR A 87 12.65 -12.92 -16.86
N ARG A 88 12.65 -12.22 -17.99
CA ARG A 88 11.94 -12.63 -19.19
C ARG A 88 12.62 -13.91 -19.67
N SER A 89 12.08 -15.06 -19.26
CA SER A 89 12.35 -16.36 -19.86
C SER A 89 11.48 -16.52 -21.09
#